data_AF-A0A0G1SKS5-F1
#
_entry.id   AF-A0A0G1SKS5-F1
#
_cell.length_a   1.000
_cell.length_b   1.000
_cell.length_c   1.000
_cell.angle_alpha   90.00
_cell.angle_beta   90.00
_cell.angle_gamma   90.00
#
_symmetry.space_group_name_H-M   'P 1'
#
loop_
_entity.id
_entity.type
_entity.pdbx_description
1 polymer ?
#
loop_
_entity_poly.entity_id
_entity_poly.type
_entity_poly.pdbx_seq_one_letter_code
_entity_poly.pdbx_strand_id
1 'polypeptide(L)'
;MPTTEEVLHGLEAFKKHVTDYENSFRKRNKLPKNFDYRPYRWCSRDIVFSLLVVKHNRKGNFLEVDVCLIANPPQYVENSGAKVALGFLLSESYKCGGSMEIVFTSNVEGGRVPAYICDLAIEMGVKLKHVFEGHITPFEARQLYLGLAGFSQTAKEKIMKMAVDKLISPERVCFLIMGGVWSLSEAESIILGSRHPERLLQSASDPEDRHLYLNDLRVAGSAILGGVLDRKLLRTELFEGGQIVESEDEESPLAIDFDSVYFAKIYHADTELMIPWIDENKMLSAGQRMVVLVRARSDGEIQKYFLNDLGSLKKLIAKYRKDATTMVFYLVPRDFEDVSLAFQTQIISQLKKEGVYLMLAPDSMTSLDKEAIRRLETGRRTRQ
;
A
#
# COMPACT_ATOMS: atom_id res chain seq x y z
N MET A 1 2.58 21.57 -20.87
CA MET A 1 1.25 21.09 -21.32
C MET A 1 1.34 20.73 -22.80
N PRO A 2 0.80 19.57 -23.20
CA PRO A 2 0.76 19.17 -24.61
C PRO A 2 -0.15 20.10 -25.41
N THR A 3 0.20 20.31 -26.68
CA THR A 3 -0.62 21.04 -27.64
C THR A 3 -1.83 20.20 -28.07
N THR A 4 -2.89 20.86 -28.56
CA THR A 4 -4.07 20.18 -29.09
C THR A 4 -3.71 19.20 -30.22
N GLU A 5 -2.74 19.56 -31.07
CA GLU A 5 -2.26 18.72 -32.16
C GLU A 5 -1.61 17.43 -31.64
N GLU A 6 -0.74 17.52 -30.63
CA GLU A 6 -0.13 16.34 -29.99
C GLU A 6 -1.16 15.41 -29.36
N VAL A 7 -2.20 15.98 -28.72
CA VAL A 7 -3.29 15.18 -28.14
C VAL A 7 -4.09 14.45 -29.22
N LEU A 8 -4.42 15.13 -30.32
CA LEU A 8 -5.14 14.52 -31.44
C LEU A 8 -4.31 13.42 -32.11
N HIS A 9 -3.02 13.67 -32.35
CA HIS A 9 -2.09 12.67 -32.89
C HIS A 9 -1.99 11.44 -31.99
N GLY A 10 -1.83 11.64 -30.68
CA GLY A 10 -1.81 10.54 -29.71
C GLY A 10 -3.11 9.75 -29.67
N LEU A 11 -4.27 10.42 -29.82
CA LEU A 11 -5.58 9.75 -29.87
C LEU A 11 -5.75 8.91 -31.14
N GLU A 12 -5.25 9.39 -32.29
CA GLU A 12 -5.25 8.62 -33.53
C GLU A 12 -4.34 7.38 -33.42
N ALA A 13 -3.13 7.55 -32.89
CA ALA A 13 -2.22 6.45 -32.61
C ALA A 13 -2.86 5.41 -31.67
N PHE A 14 -3.53 5.87 -30.59
CA PHE A 14 -4.24 4.99 -29.67
C PHE A 14 -5.33 4.16 -30.36
N LYS A 15 -6.19 4.82 -31.17
CA LYS A 15 -7.28 4.14 -31.91
C LYS A 15 -6.73 3.08 -32.87
N LYS A 16 -5.60 3.37 -33.53
CA LYS A 16 -4.92 2.42 -34.40
C LYS A 16 -4.45 1.18 -33.61
N HIS A 17 -3.75 1.39 -32.49
CA HIS A 17 -3.28 0.29 -31.63
C HIS A 17 -4.42 -0.55 -31.06
N VAL A 18 -5.53 0.07 -30.66
CA VAL A 18 -6.74 -0.65 -30.23
C VAL A 18 -7.26 -1.55 -31.36
N THR A 19 -7.39 -1.02 -32.57
CA THR A 19 -7.85 -1.78 -33.74
C THR A 19 -6.93 -2.96 -34.04
N ASP A 20 -5.61 -2.72 -34.05
CA ASP A 20 -4.60 -3.75 -34.31
C ASP A 20 -4.60 -4.83 -33.23
N TYR A 21 -4.74 -4.43 -31.97
CA TYR A 21 -4.85 -5.33 -30.82
C TYR A 21 -6.11 -6.22 -30.91
N GLU A 22 -7.27 -5.65 -31.25
CA GLU A 22 -8.52 -6.40 -31.41
C GLU A 22 -8.42 -7.44 -32.52
N ASN A 23 -7.86 -7.06 -33.67
CA ASN A 23 -7.72 -7.93 -34.82
C ASN A 23 -6.68 -9.06 -34.59
N SER A 24 -5.61 -8.76 -33.84
CA SER A 24 -4.50 -9.70 -33.63
C SER A 24 -4.74 -10.66 -32.46
N PHE A 25 -5.43 -10.21 -31.40
CA PHE A 25 -5.56 -10.94 -30.15
C PHE A 25 -7.01 -11.32 -29.85
N ARG A 26 -7.91 -10.34 -29.71
CA ARG A 26 -9.31 -10.60 -29.27
C ARG A 26 -10.09 -11.46 -30.28
N LYS A 27 -10.15 -11.05 -31.55
CA LYS A 27 -10.88 -11.79 -32.59
C LYS A 27 -10.31 -13.18 -32.86
N ARG A 28 -9.05 -13.40 -32.50
CA ARG A 28 -8.33 -14.68 -32.70
C ARG A 28 -8.21 -15.52 -31.44
N ASN A 29 -8.80 -15.08 -30.32
CA ASN A 29 -8.68 -15.70 -29.00
C ASN A 29 -7.22 -16.01 -28.59
N LYS A 30 -6.31 -15.07 -28.85
CA LYS A 30 -4.88 -15.15 -28.50
C LYS A 30 -4.56 -14.19 -27.36
N LEU A 31 -3.72 -14.61 -26.43
CA LEU A 31 -3.18 -13.72 -25.40
C LEU A 31 -1.97 -12.94 -25.94
N PRO A 32 -1.91 -11.62 -25.73
CA PRO A 32 -0.74 -10.83 -26.10
C PRO A 32 0.45 -11.20 -25.21
N LYS A 33 1.66 -11.11 -25.77
CA LYS A 33 2.91 -11.23 -25.02
C LYS A 33 3.39 -9.85 -24.59
N ASN A 34 4.34 -9.81 -23.66
CA ASN A 34 4.86 -8.53 -23.15
C ASN A 34 5.54 -7.67 -24.21
N PHE A 35 6.04 -8.27 -25.29
CA PHE A 35 6.67 -7.56 -26.40
C PHE A 35 5.70 -7.14 -27.52
N ASP A 36 4.41 -7.43 -27.37
CA ASP A 36 3.36 -6.91 -28.24
C ASP A 36 2.87 -5.56 -27.69
N TYR A 37 2.45 -4.64 -28.57
CA TYR A 37 1.81 -3.39 -28.13
C TYR A 37 0.46 -3.69 -27.49
N ARG A 38 0.25 -3.14 -26.30
CA ARG A 38 -0.95 -3.32 -25.50
C ARG A 38 -1.53 -1.96 -25.12
N PRO A 39 -2.76 -1.64 -25.56
CA PRO A 39 -3.46 -0.44 -25.16
C PRO A 39 -4.13 -0.64 -23.79
N TYR A 40 -4.03 0.38 -22.93
CA TYR A 40 -4.64 0.45 -21.62
C TYR A 40 -5.44 1.75 -21.48
N ARG A 41 -6.58 1.66 -20.79
CA ARG A 41 -7.41 2.80 -20.41
C ARG A 41 -7.61 2.76 -18.90
N TRP A 42 -7.14 3.80 -18.21
CA TRP A 42 -7.35 3.97 -16.79
C TRP A 42 -8.47 4.97 -16.54
N CYS A 43 -9.53 4.52 -15.87
CA CYS A 43 -10.70 5.34 -15.57
C CYS A 43 -11.28 5.00 -14.20
N SER A 44 -11.92 5.98 -13.56
CA SER A 44 -12.82 5.78 -12.42
C SER A 44 -14.20 6.28 -12.82
N ARG A 45 -15.21 5.42 -12.68
CA ARG A 45 -16.55 5.65 -13.26
C ARG A 45 -16.41 6.04 -14.75
N ASP A 46 -16.90 7.22 -15.13
CA ASP A 46 -16.86 7.73 -16.51
C ASP A 46 -15.67 8.67 -16.81
N ILE A 47 -14.76 8.86 -15.85
CA ILE A 47 -13.66 9.82 -15.96
C ILE A 47 -12.37 9.07 -16.34
N VAL A 48 -11.81 9.40 -17.51
CA VAL A 48 -10.55 8.84 -18.00
C VAL A 48 -9.38 9.64 -17.43
N PHE A 49 -8.45 8.94 -16.78
CA PHE A 49 -7.22 9.51 -16.22
C PHE A 49 -6.05 9.42 -17.17
N SER A 50 -5.93 8.28 -17.87
CA SER A 50 -4.88 8.10 -18.87
C SER A 50 -5.21 7.04 -19.91
N LEU A 51 -4.65 7.24 -21.10
CA LEU A 51 -4.60 6.27 -22.19
C LEU A 51 -3.14 5.96 -22.49
N LEU A 52 -2.78 4.68 -22.45
CA LEU A 52 -1.40 4.23 -22.54
C LEU A 52 -1.27 3.13 -23.59
N VAL A 53 -0.21 3.13 -24.38
CA VAL A 53 0.17 2.00 -25.23
C VAL A 53 1.62 1.66 -24.94
N VAL A 54 1.87 0.42 -24.53
CA VAL A 54 3.20 -0.02 -24.12
C VAL A 54 3.57 -1.37 -24.73
N LYS A 55 4.88 -1.59 -24.89
CA LYS A 55 5.47 -2.91 -25.14
C LYS A 55 6.84 -3.00 -24.46
N HIS A 56 7.27 -4.21 -24.11
CA HIS A 56 8.64 -4.47 -23.68
C HIS A 56 9.56 -4.64 -24.89
N ASN A 57 10.56 -3.77 -25.01
CA ASN A 57 11.59 -3.90 -26.03
C ASN A 57 12.68 -4.87 -25.56
N ARG A 58 12.62 -6.13 -26.03
CA ARG A 58 13.57 -7.18 -25.61
C ARG A 58 15.03 -6.91 -25.98
N LYS A 59 15.30 -6.15 -27.06
CA LYS A 59 16.67 -5.88 -27.51
C LYS A 59 17.35 -4.85 -26.63
N GLY A 60 16.63 -3.78 -26.27
CA GLY A 60 17.11 -2.73 -25.38
C GLY A 60 16.83 -2.97 -23.89
N ASN A 61 15.99 -3.96 -23.57
CA ASN A 61 15.53 -4.29 -22.23
C ASN A 61 14.82 -3.15 -21.47
N PHE A 62 14.03 -2.34 -22.17
CA PHE A 62 13.26 -1.22 -21.60
C PHE A 62 11.77 -1.33 -21.93
N LEU A 63 10.93 -0.57 -21.22
CA LEU A 63 9.53 -0.39 -21.56
C LEU A 63 9.39 0.73 -22.58
N GLU A 64 8.90 0.42 -23.77
CA GLU A 64 8.63 1.40 -24.82
C GLU A 64 7.17 1.86 -24.72
N VAL A 65 6.95 3.18 -24.72
CA VAL A 65 5.65 3.82 -24.59
C VAL A 65 5.34 4.59 -25.86
N ASP A 66 4.35 4.12 -26.61
CA ASP A 66 3.97 4.71 -27.90
C ASP A 66 2.79 5.67 -27.80
N VAL A 67 2.00 5.58 -26.73
CA VAL A 67 0.96 6.55 -26.40
C VAL A 67 1.01 6.80 -24.89
N CYS A 68 1.03 8.07 -24.50
CA CYS A 68 0.86 8.50 -23.12
C CYS A 68 0.01 9.78 -23.08
N LEU A 69 -1.32 9.61 -23.00
CA LEU A 69 -2.25 10.73 -22.85
C LEU A 69 -2.70 10.77 -21.40
N ILE A 70 -2.48 11.90 -20.73
CA ILE A 70 -2.77 12.12 -19.32
C ILE A 70 -3.82 13.23 -19.19
N ALA A 71 -4.85 12.96 -18.40
CA ALA A 71 -5.85 13.95 -18.01
C ALA A 71 -5.64 14.37 -16.55
N ASN A 72 -5.98 15.61 -16.23
CA ASN A 72 -6.04 16.11 -14.86
C ASN A 72 -7.47 16.58 -14.57
N PRO A 73 -8.41 15.67 -14.29
CA PRO A 73 -9.80 16.06 -14.11
C PRO A 73 -9.94 16.89 -12.82
N PRO A 74 -10.66 18.03 -12.87
CA PRO A 74 -10.68 19.01 -11.77
C PRO A 74 -11.36 18.51 -10.49
N GLN A 75 -12.13 17.43 -10.55
CA GLN A 75 -12.79 16.81 -9.41
C GLN A 75 -11.85 15.92 -8.58
N TYR A 76 -10.64 15.64 -9.07
CA TYR A 76 -9.66 14.81 -8.39
C TYR A 76 -8.46 15.63 -7.93
N VAL A 77 -7.66 15.02 -7.05
CA VAL A 77 -6.39 15.59 -6.60
C VAL A 77 -5.51 15.91 -7.81
N GLU A 78 -4.79 17.02 -7.73
CA GLU A 78 -3.86 17.43 -8.77
C GLU A 78 -2.87 16.29 -9.10
N ASN A 79 -2.58 16.15 -10.40
CA ASN A 79 -1.72 15.12 -10.96
C ASN A 79 -2.24 13.68 -10.80
N SER A 80 -3.50 13.44 -10.43
CA SER A 80 -4.06 12.08 -10.33
C SER A 80 -3.84 11.26 -11.59
N GLY A 81 -4.04 11.83 -12.79
CA GLY A 81 -3.78 11.10 -14.03
C GLY A 81 -2.31 10.77 -14.26
N ALA A 82 -1.40 11.66 -13.89
CA ALA A 82 0.03 11.44 -13.96
C ALA A 82 0.48 10.35 -12.97
N LYS A 83 -0.06 10.37 -11.73
CA LYS A 83 0.19 9.36 -10.70
C LYS A 83 -0.23 7.97 -11.16
N VAL A 84 -1.42 7.85 -11.75
CA VAL A 84 -1.92 6.59 -12.33
C VAL A 84 -1.06 6.14 -13.51
N ALA A 85 -0.77 7.04 -14.46
CA ALA A 85 0.02 6.70 -15.63
C ALA A 85 1.43 6.24 -15.26
N LEU A 86 2.13 7.02 -14.44
CA LEU A 86 3.50 6.71 -14.02
C LEU A 86 3.54 5.46 -13.13
N GLY A 87 2.59 5.30 -12.21
CA GLY A 87 2.46 4.10 -11.38
C GLY A 87 2.28 2.84 -12.23
N PHE A 88 1.45 2.90 -13.28
CA PHE A 88 1.32 1.82 -14.24
C PHE A 88 2.61 1.55 -15.02
N LEU A 89 3.24 2.58 -15.60
CA LEU A 89 4.44 2.42 -16.42
C LEU A 89 5.59 1.79 -15.62
N LEU A 90 5.81 2.23 -14.38
CA LEU A 90 6.83 1.67 -13.50
C LEU A 90 6.52 0.22 -13.12
N SER A 91 5.25 -0.06 -12.81
CA SER A 91 4.81 -1.42 -12.47
C SER A 91 4.93 -2.38 -13.66
N GLU A 92 4.60 -1.92 -14.87
CA GLU A 92 4.70 -2.73 -16.08
C GLU A 92 6.16 -2.93 -16.50
N SER A 93 7.02 -1.92 -16.33
CA SER A 93 8.46 -2.04 -16.57
C SER A 93 9.09 -3.08 -15.64
N TYR A 94 8.73 -3.06 -14.35
CA TYR A 94 9.16 -4.07 -13.38
C TYR A 94 8.64 -5.47 -13.75
N LYS A 95 7.34 -5.59 -13.99
CA LYS A 95 6.67 -6.87 -14.30
C LYS A 95 7.22 -7.52 -15.57
N CYS A 96 7.65 -6.74 -16.56
CA CYS A 96 8.28 -7.27 -17.77
C CYS A 96 9.70 -7.81 -17.55
N GLY A 97 10.28 -7.66 -16.36
CA GLY A 97 11.67 -8.03 -16.07
C GLY A 97 12.69 -7.11 -16.76
N GLY A 98 12.28 -5.90 -17.11
CA GLY A 98 13.11 -4.90 -17.76
C GLY A 98 14.15 -4.26 -16.83
N SER A 99 14.94 -3.34 -17.37
CA SER A 99 15.91 -2.55 -16.62
C SER A 99 15.28 -1.48 -15.71
N MET A 100 13.95 -1.33 -15.72
CA MET A 100 13.18 -0.17 -15.25
C MET A 100 13.23 1.07 -16.15
N GLU A 101 14.04 1.07 -17.21
CA GLU A 101 14.06 2.17 -18.17
C GLU A 101 12.73 2.27 -18.92
N ILE A 102 12.28 3.51 -19.12
CA ILE A 102 11.08 3.84 -19.89
C ILE A 102 11.48 4.79 -21.01
N VAL A 103 11.10 4.44 -22.24
CA VAL A 103 11.42 5.20 -23.45
C VAL A 103 10.13 5.58 -24.17
N PHE A 104 9.92 6.87 -24.38
CA PHE A 104 8.78 7.43 -25.09
C PHE A 104 9.10 7.58 -26.57
N THR A 105 8.22 7.09 -27.45
CA THR A 105 8.42 7.23 -28.90
C THR A 105 8.04 8.64 -29.37
N SER A 106 8.33 8.95 -30.64
CA SER A 106 7.94 10.21 -31.28
C SER A 106 6.44 10.50 -31.25
N ASN A 107 5.59 9.49 -31.01
CA ASN A 107 4.15 9.65 -30.88
C ASN A 107 3.71 10.26 -29.53
N VAL A 108 4.63 10.39 -28.57
CA VAL A 108 4.38 10.99 -27.25
C VAL A 108 5.12 12.31 -27.15
N GLU A 109 4.39 13.43 -27.24
CA GLU A 109 4.94 14.80 -27.09
C GLU A 109 6.24 15.03 -27.90
N GLY A 110 6.30 14.48 -29.12
CA GLY A 110 7.47 14.59 -30.01
C GLY A 110 8.67 13.74 -29.60
N GLY A 111 8.49 12.68 -28.81
CA GLY A 111 9.59 11.84 -28.31
C GLY A 111 10.17 12.33 -26.99
N ARG A 112 9.37 13.04 -26.19
CA ARG A 112 9.78 13.60 -24.90
C ARG A 112 9.08 12.89 -23.76
N VAL A 113 9.62 13.04 -22.55
CA VAL A 113 8.89 12.65 -21.34
C VAL A 113 7.68 13.58 -21.19
N PRO A 114 6.45 13.05 -21.01
CA PRO A 114 5.25 13.87 -20.89
C PRO A 114 5.36 14.98 -19.84
N ALA A 115 4.87 16.17 -20.16
CA ALA A 115 4.97 17.34 -19.28
C ALA A 115 4.38 17.05 -17.88
N TYR A 116 3.22 16.39 -17.81
CA TYR A 116 2.59 16.02 -16.54
C TYR A 116 3.42 15.05 -15.69
N ILE A 117 4.22 14.17 -16.31
CA ILE A 117 5.16 13.31 -15.58
C ILE A 117 6.34 14.13 -15.06
N CYS A 118 6.79 15.13 -15.82
CA CYS A 118 7.84 16.05 -15.37
C CYS A 118 7.39 16.88 -14.17
N ASP A 119 6.17 17.41 -14.20
CA ASP A 119 5.59 18.19 -13.10
C ASP A 119 5.48 17.34 -11.83
N LEU A 120 4.98 16.11 -11.95
CA LEU A 120 4.93 15.15 -10.85
C LEU A 120 6.32 14.77 -10.33
N ALA A 121 7.32 14.64 -11.20
CA ALA A 121 8.70 14.36 -10.79
C ALA A 121 9.27 15.51 -9.95
N ILE A 122 8.97 16.76 -10.31
CA ILE A 122 9.35 17.95 -9.54
C ILE A 122 8.66 17.96 -8.17
N GLU A 123 7.36 17.66 -8.11
CA GLU A 123 6.59 17.52 -6.85
C GLU A 123 7.27 16.49 -5.90
N MET A 124 7.79 15.40 -6.45
CA MET A 124 8.49 14.35 -5.70
C MET A 124 9.97 14.66 -5.42
N GLY A 125 10.50 15.79 -5.88
CA GLY A 125 11.91 16.15 -5.73
C GLY A 125 12.87 15.31 -6.59
N VAL A 126 12.38 14.69 -7.68
CA VAL A 126 13.18 13.87 -8.59
C VAL A 126 13.54 14.66 -9.85
N LYS A 127 14.84 14.86 -10.08
CA LYS A 127 15.34 15.56 -11.28
C LYS A 127 15.53 14.58 -12.44
N LEU A 128 14.70 14.72 -13.48
CA LEU A 128 14.83 13.99 -14.74
C LEU A 128 15.87 14.66 -15.65
N LYS A 129 16.84 13.89 -16.14
CA LYS A 129 17.97 14.38 -16.95
C LYS A 129 17.72 14.28 -18.46
N HIS A 130 16.99 13.26 -18.89
CA HIS A 130 16.84 12.90 -20.31
C HIS A 130 15.43 13.21 -20.85
N VAL A 131 14.81 14.28 -20.35
CA VAL A 131 13.42 14.68 -20.70
C VAL A 131 13.24 14.88 -22.21
N PHE A 132 14.18 15.56 -22.86
CA PHE A 132 14.11 15.86 -24.30
C PHE A 132 14.44 14.67 -25.20
N GLU A 133 15.09 13.65 -24.65
CA GLU A 133 15.38 12.40 -25.35
C GLU A 133 14.21 11.41 -25.22
N GLY A 134 13.27 11.65 -24.29
CA GLY A 134 12.15 10.76 -24.02
C GLY A 134 12.53 9.58 -23.12
N HIS A 135 13.56 9.71 -22.28
CA HIS A 135 14.03 8.63 -21.42
C HIS A 135 13.79 8.94 -19.94
N ILE A 136 13.31 7.94 -19.21
CA ILE A 136 13.41 7.86 -17.76
C ILE A 136 14.37 6.71 -17.46
N THR A 137 15.53 7.05 -16.90
CA THR A 137 16.58 6.07 -16.58
C THR A 137 16.15 5.14 -15.46
N PRO A 138 16.77 3.96 -15.30
CA PRO A 138 16.49 3.05 -14.18
C PRO A 138 16.60 3.70 -12.80
N PHE A 139 17.57 4.61 -12.63
CA PHE A 139 17.76 5.32 -11.37
C PHE A 139 16.61 6.29 -11.09
N GLU A 140 16.22 7.09 -12.08
CA GLU A 140 15.09 8.02 -11.97
C GLU A 140 13.78 7.26 -11.74
N ALA A 141 13.54 6.18 -12.50
CA ALA A 141 12.38 5.31 -12.36
C ALA A 141 12.24 4.78 -10.92
N ARG A 142 13.34 4.31 -10.31
CA ARG A 142 13.34 3.86 -8.91
C ARG A 142 12.95 4.98 -7.93
N GLN A 143 13.51 6.18 -8.09
CA GLN A 143 13.20 7.32 -7.22
C GLN A 143 11.73 7.73 -7.36
N LEU A 144 11.23 7.81 -8.60
CA LEU A 144 9.82 8.07 -8.87
C LEU A 144 8.91 6.99 -8.26
N TYR A 145 9.31 5.72 -8.32
CA TYR A 145 8.49 4.64 -7.80
C TYR A 145 8.39 4.67 -6.27
N LEU A 146 9.50 4.97 -5.59
CA LEU A 146 9.53 5.20 -4.14
C LEU A 146 8.74 6.46 -3.74
N GLY A 147 8.80 7.51 -4.55
CA GLY A 147 8.01 8.72 -4.37
C GLY A 147 6.51 8.45 -4.45
N LEU A 148 6.09 7.74 -5.51
CA LEU A 148 4.70 7.35 -5.74
C LEU A 148 4.13 6.42 -4.67
N ALA A 149 4.93 5.48 -4.17
CA ALA A 149 4.46 4.52 -3.19
C ALA A 149 4.09 5.17 -1.84
N GLY A 150 4.56 6.38 -1.56
CA GLY A 150 4.14 7.16 -0.38
C GLY A 150 4.81 6.77 0.93
N PHE A 151 5.88 5.98 0.91
CA PHE A 151 6.61 5.59 2.14
C PHE A 151 7.09 6.78 2.97
N SER A 152 7.03 6.62 4.29
CA SER A 152 7.76 7.43 5.27
C SER A 152 9.26 7.41 5.01
N GLN A 153 9.95 8.45 5.46
CA GLN A 153 11.39 8.58 5.26
C GLN A 153 12.17 7.41 5.89
N THR A 154 11.78 6.99 7.09
CA THR A 154 12.39 5.85 7.79
C THR A 154 12.20 4.54 7.02
N ALA A 155 11.02 4.32 6.42
CA ALA A 155 10.77 3.14 5.60
C ALA A 155 11.60 3.19 4.30
N LYS A 156 11.69 4.35 3.63
CA LYS A 156 12.54 4.56 2.44
C LYS A 156 13.99 4.23 2.73
N GLU A 157 14.53 4.72 3.84
CA GLU A 157 15.91 4.45 4.27
C GLU A 157 16.16 2.95 4.50
N LYS A 158 15.22 2.27 5.17
CA LYS A 158 15.32 0.82 5.40
C LYS A 158 15.22 0.02 4.10
N ILE A 159 14.33 0.40 3.17
CA ILE A 159 14.23 -0.21 1.84
C ILE A 159 15.55 -0.05 1.08
N MET A 160 16.10 1.17 1.05
CA MET A 160 17.35 1.45 0.34
C MET A 160 18.54 0.69 0.97
N LYS A 161 18.58 0.58 2.29
CA LYS A 161 19.58 -0.25 2.98
C LYS A 161 19.49 -1.71 2.55
N MET A 162 18.29 -2.30 2.58
CA MET A 162 18.08 -3.68 2.10
C MET A 162 18.46 -3.88 0.64
N ALA A 163 18.28 -2.85 -0.20
CA ALA A 163 18.69 -2.87 -1.60
C ALA A 163 20.22 -2.88 -1.77
N VAL A 164 20.94 -2.06 -0.99
CA VAL A 164 22.41 -2.06 -0.94
C VAL A 164 22.94 -3.43 -0.48
N ASP A 165 22.29 -4.01 0.53
CA ASP A 165 22.61 -5.35 1.05
C ASP A 165 22.17 -6.49 0.10
N LYS A 166 21.60 -6.16 -1.07
CA LYS A 166 21.09 -7.09 -2.09
C LYS A 166 20.03 -8.05 -1.58
N LEU A 167 19.32 -7.66 -0.51
CA LEU A 167 18.27 -8.46 0.10
C LEU A 167 16.97 -8.37 -0.68
N ILE A 168 16.52 -7.17 -1.05
CA ILE A 168 15.32 -6.95 -1.88
C ILE A 168 15.47 -5.64 -2.68
N SER A 169 14.94 -5.61 -3.89
CA SER A 169 14.97 -4.39 -4.72
C SER A 169 13.84 -3.43 -4.31
N PRO A 170 14.03 -2.10 -4.37
CA PRO A 170 12.98 -1.14 -4.04
C PRO A 170 11.75 -1.28 -4.94
N GLU A 171 11.97 -1.61 -6.21
CA GLU A 171 10.92 -1.82 -7.20
C GLU A 171 9.99 -2.96 -6.80
N ARG A 172 10.54 -4.04 -6.22
CA ARG A 172 9.72 -5.13 -5.70
C ARG A 172 8.79 -4.66 -4.59
N VAL A 173 9.29 -3.85 -3.67
CA VAL A 173 8.50 -3.35 -2.54
C VAL A 173 7.40 -2.41 -3.05
N CYS A 174 7.75 -1.45 -3.91
CA CYS A 174 6.79 -0.55 -4.54
C CYS A 174 5.72 -1.30 -5.34
N PHE A 175 6.12 -2.32 -6.09
CA PHE A 175 5.23 -3.12 -6.91
C PHE A 175 4.20 -3.90 -6.08
N LEU A 176 4.58 -4.41 -4.91
CA LEU A 176 3.62 -5.07 -4.02
C LEU A 176 2.54 -4.14 -3.48
N ILE A 177 2.87 -2.86 -3.27
CA ILE A 177 1.90 -1.86 -2.80
C ILE A 177 1.01 -1.40 -3.95
N MET A 178 1.62 -1.04 -5.08
CA MET A 178 0.89 -0.53 -6.25
C MET A 178 0.03 -1.62 -6.89
N GLY A 179 0.41 -2.90 -6.73
CA GLY A 179 -0.39 -4.06 -7.12
C GLY A 179 -1.46 -4.45 -6.09
N GLY A 180 -1.56 -3.77 -4.95
CA GLY A 180 -2.58 -4.01 -3.93
C GLY A 180 -2.39 -5.30 -3.12
N VAL A 181 -1.16 -5.84 -3.06
CA VAL A 181 -0.85 -7.01 -2.21
C VAL A 181 -0.79 -6.59 -0.74
N TRP A 182 -0.21 -5.42 -0.48
CA TRP A 182 -0.18 -4.78 0.83
C TRP A 182 -0.65 -3.34 0.69
N SER A 183 -1.41 -2.84 1.66
CA SER A 183 -1.55 -1.39 1.81
C SER A 183 -0.20 -0.77 2.19
N LEU A 184 -0.07 0.54 2.00
CA LEU A 184 1.12 1.28 2.41
C LEU A 184 1.42 1.07 3.91
N SER A 185 0.43 1.28 4.77
CA SER A 185 0.57 1.16 6.22
C SER A 185 0.89 -0.27 6.69
N GLU A 186 0.34 -1.29 6.02
CA GLU A 186 0.66 -2.70 6.27
C GLU A 186 2.12 -2.98 5.87
N ALA A 187 2.54 -2.52 4.68
CA ALA A 187 3.91 -2.67 4.20
C ALA A 187 4.92 -1.96 5.12
N GLU A 188 4.62 -0.77 5.62
CA GLU A 188 5.49 -0.07 6.58
C GLU A 188 5.60 -0.81 7.91
N SER A 189 4.49 -1.36 8.41
CA SER A 189 4.48 -2.19 9.62
C SER A 189 5.40 -3.41 9.46
N ILE A 190 5.38 -4.04 8.28
CA ILE A 190 6.30 -5.14 7.92
C ILE A 190 7.73 -4.63 7.87
N ILE A 191 8.00 -3.60 7.04
CA ILE A 191 9.34 -3.07 6.79
C ILE A 191 9.99 -2.68 8.10
N LEU A 192 9.32 -1.88 8.91
CA LEU A 192 9.89 -1.29 10.11
C LEU A 192 9.89 -2.26 11.29
N GLY A 193 8.83 -3.04 11.46
CA GLY A 193 8.63 -3.88 12.63
C GLY A 193 9.18 -5.31 12.52
N SER A 194 9.39 -5.84 11.31
CA SER A 194 9.98 -7.18 11.12
C SER A 194 11.51 -7.16 11.29
N ARG A 195 12.05 -8.27 11.80
CA ARG A 195 13.49 -8.56 11.78
C ARG A 195 13.99 -8.94 10.38
N HIS A 196 13.12 -9.59 9.59
CA HIS A 196 13.40 -10.09 8.25
C HIS A 196 12.30 -9.64 7.27
N PRO A 197 12.10 -8.32 7.08
CA PRO A 197 11.06 -7.82 6.19
C PRO A 197 11.24 -8.27 4.73
N GLU A 198 12.49 -8.43 4.28
CA GLU A 198 12.85 -8.90 2.95
C GLU A 198 12.21 -10.26 2.65
N ARG A 199 12.21 -11.18 3.62
CA ARG A 199 11.70 -12.53 3.43
C ARG A 199 10.18 -12.52 3.16
N LEU A 200 9.47 -11.69 3.91
CA LEU A 200 8.01 -11.54 3.78
C LEU A 200 7.65 -10.80 2.48
N LEU A 201 8.35 -9.72 2.15
CA LEU A 201 8.11 -8.93 0.93
C LEU A 201 8.57 -9.65 -0.35
N GLN A 202 9.49 -10.60 -0.25
CA GLN A 202 9.81 -11.52 -1.34
C GLN A 202 8.85 -12.71 -1.41
N SER A 203 8.06 -12.92 -0.35
CA SER A 203 7.31 -14.16 -0.13
C SER A 203 8.23 -15.39 -0.27
N ALA A 204 9.42 -15.33 0.32
CA ALA A 204 10.51 -16.29 0.10
C ALA A 204 10.42 -17.55 0.96
N SER A 205 9.63 -17.53 2.05
CA SER A 205 9.42 -18.72 2.87
C SER A 205 8.44 -19.67 2.20
N ASP A 206 8.91 -20.89 1.91
CA ASP A 206 8.04 -21.96 1.43
C ASP A 206 7.31 -22.64 2.60
N PRO A 207 6.09 -23.16 2.37
CA PRO A 207 5.34 -23.88 3.41
C PRO A 207 6.09 -25.09 3.98
N GLU A 208 7.02 -25.67 3.21
CA GLU A 208 7.90 -26.76 3.66
C GLU A 208 8.86 -26.29 4.78
N ASP A 209 9.29 -25.03 4.75
CA ASP A 209 10.09 -24.39 5.80
C ASP A 209 9.20 -23.89 6.96
N ARG A 210 8.48 -24.82 7.58
CA ARG A 210 7.37 -24.56 8.50
C ARG A 210 7.66 -23.48 9.54
N HIS A 211 8.84 -23.45 10.15
CA HIS A 211 9.18 -22.46 11.18
C HIS A 211 9.30 -21.04 10.63
N LEU A 212 9.92 -20.88 9.46
CA LEU A 212 10.08 -19.58 8.81
C LEU A 212 8.72 -19.10 8.29
N TYR A 213 7.97 -20.00 7.66
CA TYR A 213 6.64 -19.72 7.14
C TYR A 213 5.67 -19.28 8.24
N LEU A 214 5.60 -20.01 9.36
CA LEU A 214 4.74 -19.63 10.49
C LEU A 214 5.16 -18.30 11.12
N ASN A 215 6.45 -17.98 11.14
CA ASN A 215 6.91 -16.68 11.60
C ASN A 215 6.45 -15.56 10.66
N ASP A 216 6.52 -15.77 9.35
CA ASP A 216 6.08 -14.79 8.37
C ASP A 216 4.56 -14.59 8.42
N LEU A 217 3.78 -15.66 8.60
CA LEU A 217 2.33 -15.56 8.81
C LEU A 217 1.98 -14.72 10.04
N ARG A 218 2.71 -14.85 11.15
CA ARG A 218 2.47 -14.02 12.35
C ARG A 218 2.72 -12.53 12.11
N VAL A 219 3.80 -12.20 11.40
CA VAL A 219 4.13 -10.80 11.07
C VAL A 219 3.08 -10.25 10.08
N ALA A 220 2.74 -11.03 9.05
CA ALA A 220 1.71 -10.69 8.08
C ALA A 220 0.35 -10.48 8.75
N GLY A 221 -0.11 -11.41 9.59
CA GLY A 221 -1.37 -11.33 10.32
C GLY A 221 -1.44 -10.11 11.22
N SER A 222 -0.33 -9.74 11.88
CA SER A 222 -0.27 -8.51 12.69
C SER A 222 -0.35 -7.24 11.83
N ALA A 223 0.32 -7.22 10.67
CA ALA A 223 0.19 -6.11 9.73
C ALA A 223 -1.24 -5.99 9.19
N ILE A 224 -1.85 -7.11 8.79
CA ILE A 224 -3.24 -7.18 8.27
C ILE A 224 -4.23 -6.73 9.33
N LEU A 225 -4.12 -7.22 10.58
CA LEU A 225 -4.98 -6.79 11.68
C LEU A 225 -4.89 -5.28 11.92
N GLY A 226 -3.67 -4.73 11.87
CA GLY A 226 -3.49 -3.28 11.92
C GLY A 226 -4.12 -2.58 10.71
N GLY A 227 -4.02 -3.12 9.50
CA GLY A 227 -4.64 -2.56 8.30
C GLY A 227 -6.16 -2.64 8.30
N VAL A 228 -6.74 -3.67 8.95
CA VAL A 228 -8.19 -3.78 9.20
C VAL A 228 -8.65 -2.63 10.09
N LEU A 229 -7.90 -2.30 11.15
CA LEU A 229 -8.18 -1.12 11.97
C LEU A 229 -8.06 0.18 11.17
N ASP A 230 -6.99 0.37 10.38
CA ASP A 230 -6.82 1.57 9.54
C ASP A 230 -8.04 1.81 8.65
N ARG A 231 -8.48 0.77 7.93
CA ARG A 231 -9.66 0.86 7.05
C ARG A 231 -10.93 1.14 7.83
N LYS A 232 -11.08 0.64 9.06
CA LYS A 232 -12.27 0.93 9.87
C LYS A 232 -12.29 2.38 10.35
N LEU A 233 -11.13 2.94 10.69
CA LEU A 233 -11.02 4.32 11.17
C LEU A 233 -11.09 5.36 10.04
N LEU A 234 -10.60 5.03 8.85
CA LEU A 234 -10.66 5.93 7.69
C LEU A 234 -12.07 6.04 7.09
N ARG A 235 -12.95 5.07 7.38
CA ARG A 235 -14.34 5.09 6.92
C ARG A 235 -15.13 6.14 7.68
N THR A 236 -15.74 7.06 6.94
CA THR A 236 -16.69 8.02 7.49
C THR A 236 -18.08 7.36 7.56
N GLU A 237 -18.58 7.19 8.78
CA GLU A 237 -19.94 6.71 9.05
C GLU A 237 -20.88 7.91 9.17
N LEU A 238 -21.75 8.10 8.18
CA LEU A 238 -22.77 9.15 8.19
C LEU A 238 -24.04 8.62 8.87
N PHE A 239 -24.62 9.41 9.76
CA PHE A 239 -25.94 9.10 10.33
C PHE A 239 -27.02 9.77 9.47
N GLU A 240 -27.68 9.00 8.61
CA GLU A 240 -28.82 9.45 7.82
C GLU A 240 -30.10 8.72 8.25
N GLY A 241 -31.11 9.48 8.70
CA GLY A 241 -32.43 8.93 9.01
C GLY A 241 -32.47 7.86 10.13
N GLY A 242 -31.47 7.83 11.02
CA GLY A 242 -31.35 6.83 12.08
C GLY A 242 -30.65 5.54 11.66
N GLN A 243 -30.09 5.48 10.44
CA GLN A 243 -29.20 4.42 9.99
C GLN A 243 -27.79 4.98 9.80
N ILE A 244 -26.80 4.14 10.10
CA ILE A 244 -25.41 4.42 9.79
C ILE A 244 -25.20 4.02 8.32
N VAL A 245 -24.99 5.02 7.47
CA VAL A 245 -24.67 4.86 6.05
C VAL A 245 -23.18 5.12 5.87
N GLU A 246 -22.47 4.17 5.29
CA GLU A 246 -21.05 4.33 4.97
C GLU A 246 -20.89 5.30 3.79
N SER A 247 -20.07 6.34 3.93
CA SER A 247 -19.70 7.22 2.82
C SER A 247 -18.64 6.54 1.96
N GLU A 248 -18.90 6.36 0.66
CA GLU A 248 -17.91 5.80 -0.28
C GLU A 248 -16.87 6.82 -0.73
N ASP A 249 -17.18 8.13 -0.63
CA ASP A 249 -16.40 9.19 -1.26
C ASP A 249 -15.63 10.06 -0.23
N GLU A 250 -15.88 9.92 1.08
CA GLU A 250 -15.22 10.70 2.14
C GLU A 250 -14.37 9.84 3.08
N GLU A 251 -13.05 10.03 3.03
CA GLU A 251 -12.11 9.49 4.01
C GLU A 251 -11.94 10.45 5.19
N SER A 252 -11.98 9.93 6.41
CA SER A 252 -11.71 10.73 7.60
C SER A 252 -10.25 11.21 7.62
N PRO A 253 -9.98 12.50 7.93
CA PRO A 253 -8.62 13.01 8.02
C PRO A 253 -7.91 12.42 9.24
N LEU A 254 -7.22 11.30 9.02
CA LEU A 254 -6.52 10.53 10.04
C LEU A 254 -5.08 10.29 9.59
N ALA A 255 -4.12 10.88 10.29
CA ALA A 255 -2.72 10.56 10.06
C ALA A 255 -2.35 9.27 10.82
N ILE A 256 -1.73 8.33 10.10
CA ILE A 256 -1.31 7.02 10.62
C ILE A 256 0.21 6.95 10.62
N ASP A 257 0.80 6.66 11.78
CA ASP A 257 2.24 6.47 11.98
C ASP A 257 2.49 5.12 12.68
N PHE A 258 3.76 4.68 12.73
CA PHE A 258 4.16 3.38 13.25
C PHE A 258 5.40 3.44 14.14
N ASP A 259 5.23 2.99 15.38
CA ASP A 259 6.34 2.78 16.31
C ASP A 259 6.93 1.38 16.14
N SER A 260 8.07 1.32 15.45
CA SER A 260 8.81 0.08 15.21
C SER A 260 9.39 -0.58 16.45
N VAL A 261 9.62 0.17 17.54
CA VAL A 261 10.22 -0.38 18.77
C VAL A 261 9.21 -1.25 19.51
N TYR A 262 7.94 -0.85 19.52
CA TYR A 262 6.89 -1.55 20.24
C TYR A 262 5.91 -2.30 19.33
N PHE A 263 6.06 -2.13 18.00
CA PHE A 263 5.15 -2.65 17.01
C PHE A 263 3.72 -2.11 17.27
N ALA A 264 3.62 -0.79 17.36
CA ALA A 264 2.39 -0.09 17.69
C ALA A 264 2.03 0.92 16.60
N LYS A 265 0.74 1.02 16.30
CA LYS A 265 0.22 2.05 15.40
C LYS A 265 -0.16 3.29 16.18
N ILE A 266 0.06 4.44 15.57
CA ILE A 266 -0.24 5.74 16.15
C ILE A 266 -1.20 6.44 15.20
N TYR A 267 -2.33 6.88 15.73
CA TYR A 267 -3.37 7.55 14.98
C TYR A 267 -3.55 8.96 15.54
N HIS A 268 -3.54 9.94 14.66
CA HIS A 268 -3.77 11.35 14.97
C HIS A 268 -5.06 11.78 14.28
N ALA A 269 -6.08 12.07 15.08
CA ALA A 269 -7.38 12.50 14.56
C ALA A 269 -7.45 14.03 14.52
N ASP A 270 -7.73 14.58 13.34
CA ASP A 270 -7.97 16.01 13.16
C ASP A 270 -9.45 16.36 13.41
N THR A 271 -10.32 15.36 13.44
CA THR A 271 -11.75 15.46 13.74
C THR A 271 -12.15 14.51 14.87
N GLU A 272 -13.37 14.64 15.38
CA GLU A 272 -13.89 13.63 16.30
C GLU A 272 -14.10 12.30 15.57
N LEU A 273 -13.65 11.20 16.20
CA LEU A 273 -13.73 9.87 15.62
C LEU A 273 -14.22 8.87 16.65
N MET A 274 -15.21 8.05 16.27
CA MET A 274 -15.69 6.96 17.11
C MET A 274 -14.66 5.84 17.13
N ILE A 275 -14.29 5.41 18.33
CA ILE A 275 -13.30 4.34 18.49
C ILE A 275 -14.03 3.00 18.37
N PRO A 276 -13.70 2.16 17.36
CA PRO A 276 -14.41 0.91 17.14
C PRO A 276 -13.95 -0.18 18.11
N TRP A 277 -14.77 -1.22 18.25
CA TRP A 277 -14.41 -2.51 18.87
C TRP A 277 -13.97 -2.46 20.33
N ILE A 278 -14.51 -1.50 21.07
CA ILE A 278 -14.36 -1.38 22.50
C ILE A 278 -15.74 -1.48 23.17
N ASP A 279 -15.79 -1.97 24.40
CA ASP A 279 -17.06 -2.10 25.14
C ASP A 279 -17.64 -0.73 25.55
N GLU A 280 -16.81 0.32 25.57
CA GLU A 280 -17.20 1.66 25.98
C GLU A 280 -17.41 2.55 24.76
N ASN A 281 -18.51 3.31 24.67
CA ASN A 281 -18.68 4.33 23.63
C ASN A 281 -17.70 5.49 23.87
N LYS A 282 -16.48 5.38 23.33
CA LYS A 282 -15.45 6.43 23.38
C LYS A 282 -15.31 7.10 22.02
N MET A 283 -15.13 8.42 22.10
CA MET A 283 -14.72 9.25 20.98
C MET A 283 -13.27 9.68 21.20
N LEU A 284 -12.49 9.69 20.13
CA LEU A 284 -11.21 10.37 20.06
C LEU A 284 -11.49 11.79 19.57
N SER A 285 -11.25 12.80 20.42
CA SER A 285 -11.47 14.21 20.06
C SER A 285 -10.37 14.73 19.13
N ALA A 286 -10.67 15.78 18.37
CA ALA A 286 -9.69 16.46 17.52
C ALA A 286 -8.42 16.83 18.32
N GLY A 287 -7.25 16.51 17.75
CA GLY A 287 -5.94 16.72 18.37
C GLY A 287 -5.53 15.66 19.40
N GLN A 288 -6.41 14.73 19.77
CA GLN A 288 -6.04 13.56 20.57
C GLN A 288 -5.32 12.51 19.73
N ARG A 289 -4.62 11.61 20.43
CA ARG A 289 -3.83 10.56 19.81
C ARG A 289 -4.25 9.20 20.35
N MET A 290 -4.32 8.23 19.45
CA MET A 290 -4.56 6.84 19.80
C MET A 290 -3.30 6.03 19.49
N VAL A 291 -2.78 5.32 20.50
CA VAL A 291 -1.63 4.42 20.35
C VAL A 291 -2.09 2.99 20.56
N VAL A 292 -1.97 2.16 19.54
CA VAL A 292 -2.54 0.80 19.50
C VAL A 292 -1.43 -0.23 19.42
N LEU A 293 -1.32 -1.07 20.44
CA LEU A 293 -0.48 -2.26 20.38
C LEU A 293 -1.21 -3.36 19.63
N VAL A 294 -0.75 -3.69 18.43
CA VAL A 294 -1.41 -4.68 17.55
C VAL A 294 -0.85 -6.07 17.81
N ARG A 295 -1.71 -7.05 18.13
CA ARG A 295 -1.33 -8.44 18.42
C ARG A 295 -2.29 -9.43 17.77
N ALA A 296 -1.93 -9.90 16.58
CA ALA A 296 -2.59 -11.03 15.94
C ALA A 296 -2.13 -12.33 16.64
N ARG A 297 -2.94 -12.84 17.58
CA ARG A 297 -2.67 -14.04 18.37
C ARG A 297 -3.92 -14.87 18.57
N SER A 298 -3.76 -16.19 18.59
CA SER A 298 -4.86 -17.09 18.95
C SER A 298 -5.10 -17.08 20.46
N ASP A 299 -6.21 -17.66 20.91
CA ASP A 299 -6.58 -17.88 22.31
C ASP A 299 -5.40 -18.39 23.19
N GLY A 300 -4.70 -19.46 22.78
CA GLY A 300 -3.57 -20.03 23.53
C GLY A 300 -2.34 -19.12 23.56
N GLU A 301 -2.11 -18.37 22.47
CA GLU A 301 -1.01 -17.41 22.40
C GLU A 301 -1.28 -16.14 23.23
N ILE A 302 -2.54 -15.68 23.27
CA ILE A 302 -2.97 -14.58 24.15
C ILE A 302 -2.66 -14.96 25.60
N GLN A 303 -3.07 -16.15 26.03
CA GLN A 303 -2.80 -16.64 27.38
C GLN A 303 -1.31 -16.70 27.71
N LYS A 304 -0.53 -17.27 26.79
CA LYS A 304 0.91 -17.48 26.97
C LYS A 304 1.71 -16.17 27.06
N TYR A 305 1.35 -15.17 26.26
CA TYR A 305 2.22 -14.01 26.03
C TYR A 305 1.67 -12.69 26.58
N PHE A 306 0.48 -12.68 27.20
CA PHE A 306 -0.13 -11.45 27.72
C PHE A 306 0.78 -10.67 28.68
N LEU A 307 1.51 -11.32 29.59
CA LEU A 307 2.40 -10.61 30.52
C LEU A 307 3.52 -9.84 29.81
N ASN A 308 4.03 -10.36 28.70
CA ASN A 308 5.04 -9.67 27.88
C ASN A 308 4.43 -8.46 27.16
N ASP A 309 3.19 -8.58 26.70
CA ASP A 309 2.47 -7.47 26.09
C ASP A 309 2.10 -6.40 27.09
N LEU A 310 1.68 -6.77 28.30
CA LEU A 310 1.46 -5.82 29.38
C LEU A 310 2.73 -5.04 29.70
N GLY A 311 3.89 -5.71 29.70
CA GLY A 311 5.19 -5.04 29.81
C GLY A 311 5.48 -4.07 28.66
N SER A 312 5.05 -4.39 27.44
CA SER A 312 5.17 -3.51 26.26
C SER A 312 4.22 -2.31 26.34
N LEU A 313 2.98 -2.54 26.77
CA LEU A 313 1.96 -1.50 27.00
C LEU A 313 2.42 -0.50 28.06
N LYS A 314 3.00 -0.95 29.17
CA LYS A 314 3.57 -0.07 30.20
C LYS A 314 4.65 0.85 29.65
N LYS A 315 5.53 0.31 28.78
CA LYS A 315 6.57 1.11 28.11
C LYS A 315 5.97 2.11 27.12
N LEU A 316 4.93 1.72 26.39
CA LEU A 316 4.17 2.63 25.52
C LEU A 316 3.51 3.76 26.30
N ILE A 317 2.87 3.45 27.42
CA ILE A 317 2.28 4.45 28.32
C ILE A 317 3.37 5.44 28.77
N ALA A 318 4.49 4.94 29.28
CA ALA A 318 5.60 5.80 29.73
C ALA A 318 6.17 6.69 28.61
N LYS A 319 6.17 6.21 27.35
CA LYS A 319 6.66 6.96 26.19
C LYS A 319 5.67 8.02 25.73
N TYR A 320 4.39 7.68 25.58
CA TYR A 320 3.40 8.49 24.85
C TYR A 320 2.37 9.20 25.74
N ARG A 321 2.11 8.70 26.96
CA ARG A 321 1.15 9.30 27.90
C ARG A 321 1.82 10.36 28.78
N LYS A 322 2.60 11.24 28.15
CA LYS A 322 3.14 12.44 28.81
C LYS A 322 2.07 13.51 28.96
N ASP A 323 1.12 13.52 28.02
CA ASP A 323 -0.03 14.42 27.99
C ASP A 323 -1.34 13.64 28.14
N ALA A 324 -2.37 14.27 28.72
CA ALA A 324 -3.69 13.67 28.95
C ALA A 324 -4.47 13.35 27.66
N THR A 325 -3.93 13.72 26.50
CA THR A 325 -4.55 13.61 25.17
C THR A 325 -4.25 12.29 24.45
N THR A 326 -3.43 11.41 25.05
CA THR A 326 -3.11 10.11 24.45
C THR A 326 -3.90 8.98 25.11
N MET A 327 -4.62 8.22 24.30
CA MET A 327 -5.27 6.96 24.69
C MET A 327 -4.44 5.77 24.20
N VAL A 328 -4.30 4.73 25.03
CA VAL A 328 -3.52 3.52 24.71
C VAL A 328 -4.45 2.31 24.64
N PHE A 329 -4.29 1.52 23.59
CA PHE A 329 -5.14 0.37 23.29
C PHE A 329 -4.33 -0.91 23.09
N TYR A 330 -4.96 -2.02 23.42
CA TYR A 330 -4.48 -3.37 23.16
C TYR A 330 -5.43 -4.05 22.17
N LEU A 331 -5.00 -4.17 20.92
CA LEU A 331 -5.80 -4.75 19.84
C LEU A 331 -5.48 -6.23 19.66
N VAL A 332 -6.49 -7.07 19.80
CA VAL A 332 -6.44 -8.51 19.58
C VAL A 332 -7.58 -8.97 18.65
N PRO A 333 -7.42 -10.10 17.96
CA PRO A 333 -8.49 -10.70 17.18
C PRO A 333 -9.59 -11.30 18.06
N ARG A 334 -10.69 -11.69 17.42
CA ARG A 334 -11.88 -12.27 18.04
C ARG A 334 -11.60 -13.53 18.87
N ASP A 335 -10.51 -14.25 18.60
CA ASP A 335 -10.05 -15.41 19.37
C ASP A 335 -9.89 -15.13 20.87
N PHE A 336 -9.84 -13.86 21.29
CA PHE A 336 -9.96 -13.50 22.71
C PHE A 336 -11.25 -14.03 23.36
N GLU A 337 -12.36 -14.10 22.62
CA GLU A 337 -13.65 -14.64 23.10
C GLU A 337 -13.54 -16.13 23.51
N ASP A 338 -12.61 -16.87 22.90
CA ASP A 338 -12.39 -18.30 23.16
C ASP A 338 -11.47 -18.55 24.37
N VAL A 339 -10.82 -17.50 24.91
CA VAL A 339 -10.03 -17.58 26.13
C VAL A 339 -10.94 -17.86 27.33
N SER A 340 -10.48 -18.63 28.33
CA SER A 340 -11.30 -18.89 29.52
C SER A 340 -11.75 -17.59 30.22
N LEU A 341 -13.00 -17.55 30.69
CA LEU A 341 -13.59 -16.36 31.31
C LEU A 341 -12.77 -15.82 32.50
N ALA A 342 -12.19 -16.72 33.31
CA ALA A 342 -11.32 -16.36 34.42
C ALA A 342 -10.09 -15.56 33.94
N PHE A 343 -9.48 -15.99 32.84
CA PHE A 343 -8.31 -15.33 32.26
C PHE A 343 -8.69 -14.05 31.49
N GLN A 344 -9.83 -14.03 30.79
CA GLN A 344 -10.36 -12.79 30.18
C GLN A 344 -10.56 -11.71 31.25
N THR A 345 -11.20 -12.07 32.38
CA THR A 345 -11.44 -11.15 33.50
C THR A 345 -10.12 -10.64 34.09
N GLN A 346 -9.11 -11.51 34.22
CA GLN A 346 -7.78 -11.13 34.65
C GLN A 346 -7.13 -10.13 33.68
N ILE A 347 -7.17 -10.40 32.36
CA ILE A 347 -6.63 -9.50 31.33
C ILE A 347 -7.30 -8.13 31.44
N ILE A 348 -8.63 -8.08 31.41
CA ILE A 348 -9.41 -6.84 31.43
C ILE A 348 -9.11 -6.04 32.70
N SER A 349 -9.05 -6.70 33.86
CA SER A 349 -8.71 -6.07 35.14
C SER A 349 -7.29 -5.46 35.12
N GLN A 350 -6.31 -6.19 34.58
CA GLN A 350 -4.94 -5.70 34.47
C GLN A 350 -4.80 -4.54 33.48
N LEU A 351 -5.48 -4.59 32.33
CA LEU A 351 -5.50 -3.49 31.36
C LEU A 351 -6.15 -2.23 31.95
N LYS A 352 -7.31 -2.37 32.62
CA LYS A 352 -8.00 -1.26 33.29
C LYS A 352 -7.13 -0.61 34.36
N LYS A 353 -6.39 -1.40 35.15
CA LYS A 353 -5.46 -0.88 36.17
C LYS A 353 -4.37 0.01 35.58
N GLU A 354 -3.89 -0.30 34.38
CA GLU A 354 -2.86 0.48 33.67
C GLU A 354 -3.48 1.59 32.80
N GLY A 355 -4.81 1.71 32.77
CA GLY A 355 -5.53 2.66 31.92
C GLY A 355 -5.36 2.39 30.43
N VAL A 356 -5.33 1.10 30.05
CA VAL A 356 -5.32 0.60 28.66
C VAL A 356 -6.70 0.07 28.32
N TYR A 357 -7.17 0.39 27.11
CA TYR A 357 -8.43 -0.12 26.58
C TYR A 357 -8.21 -1.40 25.76
N LEU A 358 -9.05 -2.40 25.96
CA LEU A 358 -9.06 -3.62 25.14
C LEU A 358 -9.87 -3.36 23.87
N MET A 359 -9.29 -3.65 22.70
CA MET A 359 -9.96 -3.65 21.41
C MET A 359 -10.07 -5.06 20.86
N LEU A 360 -11.28 -5.49 20.52
CA LEU A 360 -11.58 -6.83 20.00
C LEU A 360 -12.01 -6.75 18.54
N ALA A 361 -11.06 -6.95 17.62
CA ALA A 361 -11.39 -6.97 16.20
C ALA A 361 -12.35 -8.13 15.87
N PRO A 362 -13.26 -7.94 14.88
CA PRO A 362 -14.19 -9.00 14.48
C PRO A 362 -13.51 -10.18 13.78
N ASP A 363 -12.31 -9.96 13.24
CA ASP A 363 -11.49 -10.97 12.57
C ASP A 363 -10.87 -11.97 13.54
N SER A 364 -10.79 -13.24 13.12
CA SER A 364 -10.10 -14.29 13.86
C SER A 364 -8.71 -14.56 13.29
N MET A 365 -7.85 -15.23 14.04
CA MET A 365 -6.55 -15.67 13.52
C MET A 365 -6.69 -16.55 12.28
N THR A 366 -7.73 -17.37 12.22
CA THR A 366 -8.00 -18.19 11.04
C THR A 366 -8.31 -17.34 9.80
N SER A 367 -9.04 -16.23 9.92
CA SER A 367 -9.29 -15.33 8.78
C SER A 367 -8.03 -14.56 8.39
N LEU A 368 -7.29 -14.05 9.38
CA LEU A 368 -6.03 -13.34 9.18
C LEU A 368 -4.97 -14.21 8.51
N ASP A 369 -4.82 -15.46 8.94
CA ASP A 369 -3.87 -16.41 8.34
C ASP A 369 -4.25 -16.75 6.89
N LYS A 370 -5.54 -16.97 6.60
CA LYS A 370 -6.00 -17.21 5.22
C LYS A 370 -5.64 -16.03 4.30
N GLU A 371 -5.85 -14.82 4.77
CA GLU A 371 -5.52 -13.61 4.01
C GLU A 371 -3.99 -13.44 3.87
N ALA A 372 -3.22 -13.71 4.93
CA ALA A 372 -1.77 -13.69 4.87
C ALA A 372 -1.22 -14.71 3.85
N ILE A 373 -1.72 -15.94 3.86
CA ILE A 373 -1.37 -16.99 2.89
C ILE A 373 -1.68 -16.50 1.47
N ARG A 374 -2.89 -15.99 1.23
CA ARG A 374 -3.32 -15.48 -0.08
C ARG A 374 -2.36 -14.41 -0.59
N ARG A 375 -1.98 -13.44 0.25
CA ARG A 375 -1.06 -12.35 -0.11
C ARG A 375 0.35 -12.85 -0.38
N LEU A 376 0.86 -13.77 0.44
CA LEU A 376 2.17 -14.38 0.21
C LEU A 376 2.20 -15.17 -1.11
N GLU A 377 1.16 -15.92 -1.42
CA GLU A 377 0.99 -16.61 -2.71
C GLU A 377 0.89 -15.64 -3.89
N THR A 378 0.07 -14.59 -3.78
CA THR A 378 -0.02 -13.54 -4.80
C THR A 378 1.36 -12.92 -5.05
N GLY A 379 2.07 -12.57 -3.98
CA GLY A 379 3.44 -12.05 -4.06
C GLY A 379 4.39 -13.01 -4.78
N ARG A 380 4.35 -14.32 -4.47
CA ARG A 380 5.17 -15.33 -5.17
C ARG A 380 4.87 -15.38 -6.67
N ARG A 381 3.58 -15.38 -7.04
CA ARG A 381 3.16 -15.43 -8.44
C ARG A 381 3.58 -14.18 -9.22
N THR A 382 3.61 -13.00 -8.59
CA THR A 382 4.04 -11.79 -9.28
C THR A 382 5.55 -11.65 -9.45
N ARG A 383 6.34 -12.64 -8.99
CA ARG A 383 7.77 -12.77 -9.28
C ARG A 383 8.03 -13.54 -10.59
N GLN A 384 7.10 -14.43 -10.97
CA GLN A 384 7.17 -15.28 -12.15
C GLN A 384 6.55 -14.56 -13.36
#